data_AF-A0A956BXZ8-F1
#
_entry.id   AF-A0A956BXZ8-F1
#
_cell.length_a   1.000
_cell.length_b   1.000
_cell.length_c   1.000
_cell.angle_alpha   90.00
_cell.angle_beta   90.00
_cell.angle_gamma   90.00
#
_symmetry.space_group_name_H-M   'P 1'
#
loop_
_entity.id
_entity.type
_entity.pdbx_description
1 polymer ?
#
loop_
_entity_poly.entity_id
_entity_poly.type
_entity_poly.pdbx_seq_one_letter_code
_entity_poly.pdbx_strand_id
1 'polypeptide(L)'
;MSETPQSQHQSTHKTYKGDSVRRVAIVFAGGPAPAANAVISAAAISFMEDGREAIGFFHGYSQLQHYHPVTHRLLPNEHYRVFEDKDVRGMRNTRGILIGTARANPGKPIGNPADLNDPEKTHLLRNVYSALVDMEIDALISIGGDDTLKTANLLYEYQKLLPEGARRVRIVHLPKTIDNDYRGIDFTFGFFTAVDVMAHEIQNLRADAMATSAYYIVETMGRKAGWLSYGVAIAGEANLVLATEDLDETLTLEEKGKRKLDLEALTDRIVDLILRREKKGKHYGTVVLAEGLAEELPDSFLQNLPRDDHGHISLGRIDLGKLVSERVARRYEERTGRKKKATGIQVGYESRCAPPHAFDVMLGSQLGIGGFRALVEEGLDGHLVSVSGQLDLHYVPFSELIDPETLRTEVRFIEPGSDFHRLARFLETRATDRVSEWSPGRRPEG
;
A
#
# COMPACT_ATOMS: atom_id res chain seq x y z
N MET A 1 -27.77 -59.25 5.39
CA MET A 1 -26.56 -58.60 4.90
C MET A 1 -26.96 -57.84 3.65
N SER A 2 -27.27 -56.55 3.81
CA SER A 2 -27.66 -55.66 2.72
C SER A 2 -26.49 -54.74 2.44
N GLU A 3 -25.85 -54.92 1.29
CA GLU A 3 -24.77 -54.06 0.82
C GLU A 3 -25.32 -52.67 0.49
N THR A 4 -24.72 -51.65 1.11
CA THR A 4 -24.94 -50.24 0.81
C THR A 4 -24.23 -49.90 -0.51
N PRO A 5 -24.87 -49.27 -1.50
CA PRO A 5 -24.18 -48.85 -2.72
C PRO A 5 -23.25 -47.68 -2.40
N GLN A 6 -21.96 -47.83 -2.72
CA GLN A 6 -21.00 -46.72 -2.73
C GLN A 6 -21.45 -45.67 -3.76
N SER A 7 -21.74 -44.46 -3.30
CA SER A 7 -22.00 -43.33 -4.19
C SER A 7 -20.72 -42.96 -4.91
N GLN A 8 -20.64 -43.26 -6.21
CA GLN A 8 -19.63 -42.70 -7.09
C GLN A 8 -19.84 -41.19 -7.16
N HIS A 9 -18.95 -40.41 -6.54
CA HIS A 9 -18.79 -39.00 -6.85
C HIS A 9 -18.23 -38.91 -8.28
N GLN A 10 -19.13 -38.78 -9.26
CA GLN A 10 -18.76 -38.31 -10.59
C GLN A 10 -18.34 -36.84 -10.45
N SER A 11 -17.04 -36.60 -10.35
CA SER A 11 -16.46 -35.28 -10.57
C SER A 11 -16.74 -34.88 -12.02
N THR A 12 -17.75 -34.04 -12.23
CA THR A 12 -17.92 -33.34 -13.49
C THR A 12 -16.75 -32.37 -13.61
N HIS A 13 -15.70 -32.73 -14.37
CA HIS A 13 -14.64 -31.79 -14.70
C HIS A 13 -15.24 -30.60 -15.44
N LYS A 14 -15.38 -29.47 -14.74
CA LYS A 14 -15.71 -28.20 -15.38
C LYS A 14 -14.56 -27.85 -16.31
N THR A 15 -14.84 -27.65 -17.58
CA THR A 15 -13.85 -27.14 -18.54
C THR A 15 -13.73 -25.63 -18.37
N TYR A 16 -12.53 -25.14 -18.13
CA TYR A 16 -12.24 -23.71 -17.97
C TYR A 16 -11.37 -23.18 -19.11
N LYS A 17 -11.47 -21.88 -19.42
CA LYS A 17 -10.67 -21.25 -20.50
C LYS A 17 -9.16 -21.38 -20.25
N GLY A 18 -8.77 -21.39 -18.98
CA GLY A 18 -7.40 -21.50 -18.51
C GLY A 18 -6.98 -22.90 -18.07
N ASP A 19 -7.62 -23.98 -18.55
CA ASP A 19 -7.36 -25.35 -18.08
C ASP A 19 -5.91 -25.83 -18.18
N SER A 20 -5.10 -25.18 -19.01
CA SER A 20 -3.65 -25.40 -19.12
C SER A 20 -2.87 -25.05 -17.85
N VAL A 21 -3.40 -24.24 -16.92
CA VAL A 21 -2.69 -23.82 -15.70
C VAL A 21 -2.69 -24.94 -14.67
N ARG A 22 -1.63 -25.71 -14.49
CA ARG A 22 -1.57 -26.77 -13.47
C ARG A 22 -0.84 -26.32 -12.21
N ARG A 23 0.17 -25.47 -12.36
CA ARG A 23 1.03 -25.01 -11.26
C ARG A 23 1.06 -23.48 -11.23
N VAL A 24 0.67 -22.88 -10.11
CA VAL A 24 0.68 -21.43 -9.91
C VAL A 24 1.73 -21.03 -8.88
N ALA A 25 2.56 -20.05 -9.22
CA ALA A 25 3.45 -19.36 -8.31
C ALA A 25 2.72 -18.19 -7.65
N ILE A 26 2.90 -18.00 -6.34
CA ILE A 26 2.39 -16.86 -5.57
C ILE A 26 3.60 -16.15 -4.96
N VAL A 27 3.73 -14.86 -5.27
CA VAL A 27 4.81 -14.00 -4.77
C VAL A 27 4.19 -12.79 -4.07
N PHE A 28 4.67 -12.47 -2.87
CA PHE A 28 4.35 -11.22 -2.18
C PHE A 28 5.61 -10.37 -2.04
N ALA A 29 5.58 -9.14 -2.57
CA ALA A 29 6.75 -8.26 -2.60
C ALA A 29 6.44 -6.81 -2.18
N GLY A 30 7.48 -6.10 -1.76
CA GLY A 30 7.42 -4.72 -1.30
C GLY A 30 7.09 -4.57 0.19
N GLY A 31 6.57 -3.40 0.57
CA GLY A 31 6.20 -3.09 1.96
C GLY A 31 5.06 -3.98 2.48
N PRO A 32 5.07 -4.38 3.77
CA PRO A 32 3.97 -5.15 4.34
C PRO A 32 2.65 -4.38 4.35
N ALA A 33 1.55 -5.12 4.29
CA ALA A 33 0.19 -4.60 4.45
C ALA A 33 -0.65 -5.62 5.22
N PRO A 34 -1.60 -5.19 6.08
CA PRO A 34 -2.54 -6.09 6.73
C PRO A 34 -3.37 -6.88 5.72
N ALA A 35 -3.94 -8.00 6.16
CA ALA A 35 -4.73 -8.92 5.34
C ALA A 35 -3.98 -9.61 4.18
N ALA A 36 -2.63 -9.51 4.13
CA ALA A 36 -1.81 -10.26 3.17
C ALA A 36 -2.15 -11.77 3.16
N ASN A 37 -2.35 -12.36 4.34
CA ASN A 37 -2.70 -13.77 4.47
C ASN A 37 -4.12 -14.09 3.99
N ALA A 38 -5.05 -13.14 4.01
CA ALA A 38 -6.36 -13.31 3.38
C ALA A 38 -6.23 -13.50 1.87
N VAL A 39 -5.40 -12.67 1.22
CA VAL A 39 -5.14 -12.75 -0.23
C VAL A 39 -4.42 -14.05 -0.58
N ILE A 40 -3.30 -14.34 0.10
CA ILE A 40 -2.47 -15.52 -0.20
C ILE A 40 -3.26 -16.81 0.02
N SER A 41 -3.94 -16.94 1.17
CA SER A 41 -4.70 -18.15 1.47
C SER A 41 -5.90 -18.33 0.55
N ALA A 42 -6.66 -17.26 0.25
CA ALA A 42 -7.79 -17.35 -0.66
C ALA A 42 -7.37 -17.72 -2.08
N ALA A 43 -6.26 -17.15 -2.59
CA ALA A 43 -5.68 -17.55 -3.86
C ALA A 43 -5.27 -19.02 -3.82
N ALA A 44 -4.39 -19.43 -2.90
CA ALA A 44 -3.88 -20.79 -2.83
C ALA A 44 -4.99 -21.84 -2.70
N ILE A 45 -5.95 -21.64 -1.78
CA ILE A 45 -7.08 -22.56 -1.56
C ILE A 45 -7.90 -22.72 -2.84
N SER A 46 -8.15 -21.64 -3.59
CA SER A 46 -8.95 -21.71 -4.82
C SER A 46 -8.32 -22.62 -5.88
N PHE A 47 -6.99 -22.57 -6.04
CA PHE A 47 -6.28 -23.50 -6.94
C PHE A 47 -6.28 -24.93 -6.40
N MET A 48 -6.01 -25.10 -5.10
CA MET A 48 -5.91 -26.41 -4.47
C MET A 48 -7.25 -27.17 -4.47
N GLU A 49 -8.37 -26.48 -4.25
CA GLU A 49 -9.71 -27.08 -4.29
C GLU A 49 -10.13 -27.48 -5.71
N ASP A 50 -9.56 -26.85 -6.75
CA ASP A 50 -9.70 -27.27 -8.16
C ASP A 50 -8.70 -28.38 -8.56
N GLY A 51 -7.85 -28.83 -7.64
CA GLY A 51 -6.84 -29.86 -7.89
C GLY A 51 -5.57 -29.37 -8.61
N ARG A 52 -5.29 -28.07 -8.55
CA ARG A 52 -4.07 -27.44 -9.08
C ARG A 52 -3.07 -27.17 -7.95
N GLU A 53 -1.77 -27.13 -8.26
CA GLU A 53 -0.74 -26.86 -7.26
C GLU A 53 -0.54 -25.35 -7.08
N ALA A 54 -0.55 -24.90 -5.82
CA ALA A 54 -0.17 -23.53 -5.46
C ALA A 54 1.17 -23.52 -4.74
N ILE A 55 2.10 -22.67 -5.20
CA ILE A 55 3.48 -22.61 -4.70
C ILE A 55 3.77 -21.19 -4.22
N GLY A 56 3.98 -21.02 -2.92
CA GLY A 56 4.38 -19.75 -2.33
C GLY A 56 5.90 -19.57 -2.35
N PHE A 57 6.39 -18.49 -2.97
CA PHE A 57 7.81 -18.14 -2.95
C PHE A 57 8.12 -17.23 -1.77
N PHE A 58 9.18 -17.56 -1.03
CA PHE A 58 9.55 -16.81 0.15
C PHE A 58 10.26 -15.51 -0.20
N HIS A 59 9.92 -14.44 0.51
CA HIS A 59 10.61 -13.14 0.44
C HIS A 59 10.62 -12.52 -0.96
N GLY A 60 9.45 -12.48 -1.61
CA GLY A 60 9.27 -11.79 -2.89
C GLY A 60 10.08 -12.41 -4.03
N TYR A 61 10.64 -11.57 -4.89
CA TYR A 61 11.47 -12.00 -6.02
C TYR A 61 12.92 -12.34 -5.64
N SER A 62 13.31 -12.27 -4.35
CA SER A 62 14.71 -12.30 -3.93
C SER A 62 15.46 -13.55 -4.39
N GLN A 63 14.88 -14.73 -4.19
CA GLN A 63 15.54 -15.98 -4.61
C GLN A 63 15.37 -16.23 -6.11
N LEU A 64 14.25 -15.78 -6.69
CA LEU A 64 13.96 -15.93 -8.12
C LEU A 64 14.95 -15.15 -8.99
N GLN A 65 15.29 -13.91 -8.63
CA GLN A 65 16.20 -13.05 -9.42
C GLN A 65 17.66 -13.53 -9.40
N HIS A 66 18.04 -14.38 -8.44
CA HIS A 66 19.37 -14.96 -8.32
C HIS A 66 19.43 -16.42 -8.81
N TYR A 67 18.33 -16.93 -9.37
CA TYR A 67 18.27 -18.32 -9.84
C TYR A 67 19.34 -18.64 -10.88
N HIS A 68 19.98 -19.80 -10.72
CA HIS A 68 20.81 -20.42 -11.74
C HIS A 68 20.68 -21.94 -11.63
N PRO A 69 20.46 -22.67 -12.75
CA PRO A 69 20.12 -24.10 -12.73
C PRO A 69 21.20 -25.00 -12.11
N VAL A 70 22.44 -24.51 -12.01
CA VAL A 70 23.59 -25.27 -11.46
C VAL A 70 24.06 -24.70 -10.12
N THR A 71 24.19 -23.38 -10.01
CA THR A 71 24.91 -22.74 -8.89
C THR A 71 24.00 -22.12 -7.85
N HIS A 72 22.72 -21.89 -8.17
CA HIS A 72 21.74 -21.30 -7.24
C HIS A 72 20.34 -21.86 -7.52
N ARG A 73 20.15 -23.14 -7.19
CA ARG A 73 18.86 -23.83 -7.37
C ARG A 73 17.89 -23.44 -6.26
N LEU A 74 16.60 -23.48 -6.58
CA LEU A 74 15.54 -23.20 -5.60
C LEU A 74 15.25 -24.47 -4.77
N LEU A 75 15.28 -24.33 -3.45
CA LEU A 75 15.13 -25.44 -2.51
C LEU A 75 13.76 -25.37 -1.82
N PRO A 76 13.03 -26.49 -1.73
CA PRO A 76 11.75 -26.53 -1.04
C PRO A 76 11.94 -26.28 0.45
N ASN A 77 11.01 -25.55 1.06
CA ASN A 77 11.02 -25.09 2.46
C ASN A 77 12.12 -24.08 2.83
N GLU A 78 12.96 -23.67 1.88
CA GLU A 78 13.95 -22.61 2.08
C GLU A 78 13.70 -21.40 1.17
N HIS A 79 13.37 -21.67 -0.10
CA HIS A 79 13.10 -20.63 -1.10
C HIS A 79 11.63 -20.58 -1.51
N TYR A 80 10.92 -21.70 -1.42
CA TYR A 80 9.50 -21.80 -1.73
C TYR A 80 8.83 -22.92 -0.93
N ARG A 81 7.50 -22.91 -0.90
CA ARG A 81 6.68 -23.98 -0.34
C ARG A 81 5.54 -24.32 -1.28
N VAL A 82 5.42 -25.60 -1.63
CA VAL A 82 4.18 -26.12 -2.23
C VAL A 82 3.16 -26.15 -1.11
N PHE A 83 2.07 -25.40 -1.25
CA PHE A 83 1.10 -25.25 -0.17
C PHE A 83 0.32 -26.54 0.04
N GLU A 84 0.24 -26.94 1.30
CA GLU A 84 -0.69 -27.95 1.79
C GLU A 84 -1.85 -27.27 2.54
N ASP A 85 -2.93 -28.02 2.76
CA ASP A 85 -4.14 -27.54 3.44
C ASP A 85 -3.85 -26.84 4.78
N LYS A 86 -2.95 -27.45 5.57
CA LYS A 86 -2.50 -26.96 6.89
C LYS A 86 -1.77 -25.61 6.83
N ASP A 87 -1.25 -25.22 5.67
CA ASP A 87 -0.45 -24.00 5.53
C ASP A 87 -1.34 -22.77 5.34
N VAL A 88 -2.54 -22.95 4.78
CA VAL A 88 -3.38 -21.85 4.30
C VAL A 88 -4.77 -21.81 4.94
N ARG A 89 -5.30 -22.94 5.40
CA ARG A 89 -6.60 -22.95 6.09
C ARG A 89 -6.53 -22.20 7.42
N GLY A 90 -7.54 -21.36 7.66
CA GLY A 90 -7.62 -20.54 8.88
C GLY A 90 -6.69 -19.32 8.90
N MET A 91 -5.89 -19.08 7.85
CA MET A 91 -4.91 -17.99 7.83
C MET A 91 -5.50 -16.61 7.52
N ARG A 92 -6.78 -16.54 7.14
CA ARG A 92 -7.40 -15.29 6.64
C ARG A 92 -7.23 -14.08 7.58
N ASN A 93 -7.28 -14.31 8.89
CA ASN A 93 -7.19 -13.26 9.91
C ASN A 93 -5.82 -13.17 10.61
N THR A 94 -4.84 -13.98 10.20
CA THR A 94 -3.53 -13.98 10.87
C THR A 94 -2.72 -12.75 10.47
N ARG A 95 -1.91 -12.26 11.42
CA ARG A 95 -0.99 -11.15 11.20
C ARG A 95 0.22 -11.59 10.36
N GLY A 96 0.95 -10.59 9.85
CA GLY A 96 2.15 -10.82 9.06
C GLY A 96 1.85 -11.34 7.67
N ILE A 97 2.86 -11.93 7.04
CA ILE A 97 2.81 -12.42 5.66
C ILE A 97 3.38 -13.83 5.66
N LEU A 98 2.54 -14.82 5.35
CA LEU A 98 2.85 -16.26 5.44
C LEU A 98 4.15 -16.63 4.71
N ILE A 99 4.35 -16.06 3.54
CA ILE A 99 5.53 -16.29 2.70
C ILE A 99 6.61 -15.20 2.85
N GLY A 100 6.45 -14.31 3.83
CA GLY A 100 7.31 -13.14 3.99
C GLY A 100 7.24 -12.17 2.80
N THR A 101 8.08 -11.14 2.84
CA THR A 101 8.24 -10.16 1.76
C THR A 101 9.68 -9.70 1.67
N ALA A 102 10.07 -9.14 0.53
CA ALA A 102 11.31 -8.40 0.35
C ALA A 102 11.14 -7.30 -0.70
N ARG A 103 12.15 -6.44 -0.79
CA ARG A 103 12.25 -5.31 -1.72
C ARG A 103 13.01 -5.62 -3.01
N ALA A 104 13.24 -6.90 -3.31
CA ALA A 104 13.87 -7.32 -4.56
C ALA A 104 13.10 -6.79 -5.77
N ASN A 105 13.80 -6.10 -6.67
CA ASN A 105 13.24 -5.47 -7.86
C ASN A 105 14.07 -5.88 -9.10
N PRO A 106 13.78 -7.06 -9.69
CA PRO A 106 14.53 -7.55 -10.84
C PRO A 106 14.35 -6.67 -12.09
N GLY A 107 13.34 -5.82 -12.12
CA GLY A 107 13.10 -4.85 -13.20
C GLY A 107 13.86 -3.52 -13.03
N LYS A 108 14.58 -3.30 -11.93
CA LYS A 108 15.25 -2.02 -11.62
C LYS A 108 16.19 -1.51 -12.73
N PRO A 109 16.99 -2.37 -13.41
CA PRO A 109 17.88 -1.91 -14.48
C PRO A 109 17.16 -1.45 -15.76
N ILE A 110 15.85 -1.71 -15.89
CA ILE A 110 15.06 -1.44 -17.09
C ILE A 110 14.29 -0.12 -16.93
N GLY A 111 14.75 0.88 -17.67
CA GLY A 111 14.20 2.23 -17.63
C GLY A 111 13.21 2.55 -18.74
N ASN A 112 13.26 1.83 -19.86
CA ASN A 112 12.44 2.04 -21.05
C ASN A 112 12.24 0.72 -21.83
N PRO A 113 11.33 0.65 -22.82
CA PRO A 113 11.06 -0.57 -23.57
C PRO A 113 12.26 -1.16 -24.32
N ALA A 114 13.16 -0.33 -24.83
CA ALA A 114 14.31 -0.81 -25.60
C ALA A 114 15.29 -1.62 -24.73
N ASP A 115 15.38 -1.31 -23.43
CA ASP A 115 16.20 -2.04 -22.46
C ASP A 115 15.77 -3.52 -22.31
N LEU A 116 14.56 -3.91 -22.71
CA LEU A 116 14.11 -5.31 -22.71
C LEU A 116 14.88 -6.19 -23.71
N ASN A 117 15.59 -5.59 -24.67
CA ASN A 117 16.45 -6.31 -25.61
C ASN A 117 17.92 -6.39 -25.13
N ASP A 118 18.26 -5.73 -24.02
CA ASP A 118 19.62 -5.72 -23.46
C ASP A 118 19.80 -6.90 -22.48
N PRO A 119 20.67 -7.89 -22.80
CA PRO A 119 20.91 -9.04 -21.95
C PRO A 119 21.44 -8.69 -20.55
N GLU A 120 22.24 -7.63 -20.43
CA GLU A 120 22.84 -7.21 -19.16
C GLU A 120 21.80 -6.54 -18.27
N LYS A 121 20.86 -5.78 -18.84
CA LYS A 121 19.77 -5.18 -18.05
C LYS A 121 18.68 -6.20 -17.69
N THR A 122 18.45 -7.19 -18.54
CA THR A 122 17.37 -8.18 -18.37
C THR A 122 17.78 -9.43 -17.59
N HIS A 123 19.05 -9.60 -17.22
CA HIS A 123 19.54 -10.83 -16.59
C HIS A 123 18.73 -11.25 -15.35
N LEU A 124 18.33 -10.31 -14.47
CA LEU A 124 17.53 -10.62 -13.29
C LEU A 124 16.10 -11.09 -13.66
N LEU A 125 15.45 -10.45 -14.63
CA LEU A 125 14.14 -10.90 -15.12
C LEU A 125 14.23 -12.26 -15.81
N ARG A 126 15.31 -12.48 -16.57
CA ARG A 126 15.59 -13.78 -17.20
C ARG A 126 15.76 -14.87 -16.14
N ASN A 127 16.48 -14.60 -15.06
CA ASN A 127 16.63 -15.56 -13.96
C ASN A 127 15.27 -15.91 -13.34
N VAL A 128 14.41 -14.90 -13.10
CA VAL A 128 13.04 -15.13 -12.62
C VAL A 128 12.25 -16.00 -13.60
N TYR A 129 12.25 -15.65 -14.90
CA TYR A 129 11.56 -16.44 -15.93
C TYR A 129 12.08 -17.88 -16.00
N SER A 130 13.40 -18.08 -16.04
CA SER A 130 14.04 -19.41 -16.07
C SER A 130 13.67 -20.23 -14.84
N ALA A 131 13.64 -19.61 -13.66
CA ALA A 131 13.20 -20.29 -12.44
C ALA A 131 11.76 -20.81 -12.56
N LEU A 132 10.85 -19.98 -13.05
CA LEU A 132 9.45 -20.35 -13.23
C LEU A 132 9.29 -21.47 -14.26
N VAL A 133 10.02 -21.41 -15.39
CA VAL A 133 9.99 -22.46 -16.42
C VAL A 133 10.56 -23.78 -15.92
N ASP A 134 11.72 -23.76 -15.26
CA ASP A 134 12.38 -24.96 -14.74
C ASP A 134 11.59 -25.61 -13.60
N MET A 135 10.84 -24.82 -12.85
CA MET A 135 9.89 -25.31 -11.85
C MET A 135 8.53 -25.69 -12.43
N GLU A 136 8.38 -25.63 -13.75
CA GLU A 136 7.16 -25.93 -14.49
C GLU A 136 5.93 -25.13 -14.05
N ILE A 137 6.14 -23.87 -13.66
CA ILE A 137 5.06 -22.94 -13.35
C ILE A 137 4.36 -22.52 -14.64
N ASP A 138 3.02 -22.55 -14.62
CA ASP A 138 2.17 -22.12 -15.73
C ASP A 138 1.62 -20.71 -15.54
N ALA A 139 1.49 -20.28 -14.28
CA ALA A 139 0.99 -18.95 -13.94
C ALA A 139 1.66 -18.35 -12.71
N LEU A 140 1.72 -17.02 -12.65
CA LEU A 140 2.23 -16.22 -11.54
C LEU A 140 1.15 -15.26 -11.05
N ILE A 141 0.86 -15.36 -9.76
CA ILE A 141 0.14 -14.33 -8.99
C ILE A 141 1.19 -13.45 -8.30
N SER A 142 1.31 -12.23 -8.79
CA SER A 142 2.20 -11.21 -8.25
C SER A 142 1.42 -10.29 -7.32
N ILE A 143 1.75 -10.26 -6.02
CA ILE A 143 1.05 -9.46 -5.01
C ILE A 143 1.98 -8.34 -4.56
N GLY A 144 1.63 -7.08 -4.80
CA GLY A 144 2.50 -5.98 -4.43
C GLY A 144 1.97 -4.59 -4.77
N GLY A 145 2.85 -3.59 -4.59
CA GLY A 145 2.58 -2.21 -4.99
C GLY A 145 3.08 -1.91 -6.40
N ASP A 146 3.19 -0.62 -6.73
CA ASP A 146 3.67 -0.10 -8.03
C ASP A 146 4.89 -0.84 -8.61
N ASP A 147 5.97 -0.94 -7.84
CA ASP A 147 7.22 -1.58 -8.29
C ASP A 147 7.04 -3.07 -8.61
N THR A 148 6.12 -3.73 -7.90
CA THR A 148 5.81 -5.13 -8.10
C THR A 148 4.94 -5.33 -9.34
N LEU A 149 3.97 -4.44 -9.59
CA LEU A 149 3.22 -4.42 -10.84
C LEU A 149 4.11 -4.12 -12.04
N LYS A 150 5.01 -3.13 -11.91
CA LYS A 150 6.04 -2.87 -12.93
C LYS A 150 6.83 -4.14 -13.23
N THR A 151 7.30 -4.85 -12.20
CA THR A 151 8.02 -6.13 -12.39
C THR A 151 7.17 -7.19 -13.10
N ALA A 152 5.90 -7.35 -12.71
CA ALA A 152 4.98 -8.27 -13.36
C ALA A 152 4.77 -7.93 -14.85
N ASN A 153 4.62 -6.65 -15.18
CA ASN A 153 4.50 -6.20 -16.55
C ASN A 153 5.80 -6.40 -17.34
N LEU A 154 6.96 -6.12 -16.75
CA LEU A 154 8.24 -6.35 -17.41
C LEU A 154 8.46 -7.83 -17.73
N LEU A 155 8.07 -8.75 -16.82
CA LEU A 155 8.06 -10.19 -17.11
C LEU A 155 7.08 -10.54 -18.22
N TYR A 156 5.89 -9.93 -18.24
CA TYR A 156 4.90 -10.13 -19.30
C TYR A 156 5.43 -9.67 -20.67
N GLU A 157 6.00 -8.47 -20.76
CA GLU A 157 6.58 -7.92 -21.99
C GLU A 157 7.83 -8.70 -22.44
N TYR A 158 8.72 -9.05 -21.50
CA TYR A 158 9.91 -9.86 -21.78
C TYR A 158 9.56 -11.18 -22.46
N GLN A 159 8.51 -11.86 -21.98
CA GLN A 159 8.07 -13.13 -22.55
C GLN A 159 7.56 -13.02 -23.99
N LYS A 160 7.15 -11.82 -24.45
CA LYS A 160 6.75 -11.59 -25.86
C LYS A 160 7.95 -11.54 -26.81
N LEU A 161 9.15 -11.30 -26.29
CA LEU A 161 10.40 -11.27 -27.06
C LEU A 161 11.03 -12.66 -27.22
N LEU A 162 10.49 -13.67 -26.53
CA LEU A 162 11.00 -15.03 -26.60
C LEU A 162 10.63 -15.70 -27.94
N PRO A 163 11.40 -16.70 -28.39
CA PRO A 163 11.11 -17.44 -29.61
C PRO A 163 9.72 -18.07 -29.61
N GLU A 164 9.16 -18.25 -30.81
CA GLU A 164 7.90 -18.97 -30.98
C GLU A 164 8.01 -20.38 -30.37
N GLY A 165 7.00 -20.76 -29.58
CA GLY A 165 6.98 -22.04 -28.86
C GLY A 165 7.71 -22.06 -27.51
N ALA A 166 8.35 -20.96 -27.09
CA ALA A 166 8.87 -20.83 -25.73
C ALA A 166 7.73 -20.98 -24.70
N ARG A 167 7.99 -21.65 -23.58
CA ARG A 167 7.01 -21.81 -22.50
C ARG A 167 6.61 -20.43 -21.97
N ARG A 168 5.31 -20.20 -21.83
CA ARG A 168 4.76 -18.95 -21.30
C ARG A 168 4.22 -19.17 -19.90
N VAL A 169 4.50 -18.22 -19.03
CA VAL A 169 3.93 -18.11 -17.68
C VAL A 169 2.92 -16.97 -17.73
N ARG A 170 1.64 -17.29 -17.51
CA ARG A 170 0.58 -16.27 -17.42
C ARG A 170 0.76 -15.45 -16.15
N ILE A 171 0.53 -14.14 -16.21
CA ILE A 171 0.77 -13.24 -15.08
C ILE A 171 -0.50 -12.48 -14.75
N VAL A 172 -0.90 -12.52 -13.47
CA VAL A 172 -1.90 -11.61 -12.91
C VAL A 172 -1.35 -10.92 -11.67
N HIS A 173 -1.79 -9.68 -11.44
CA HIS A 173 -1.35 -8.87 -10.31
C HIS A 173 -2.48 -8.59 -9.32
N LEU A 174 -2.19 -8.66 -8.02
CA LEU A 174 -3.12 -8.33 -6.95
C LEU A 174 -2.63 -7.07 -6.19
N PRO A 175 -3.41 -5.97 -6.16
CA PRO A 175 -2.93 -4.66 -5.71
C PRO A 175 -2.82 -4.56 -4.20
N LYS A 176 -1.58 -4.41 -3.71
CA LYS A 176 -1.22 -4.27 -2.29
C LYS A 176 -0.58 -2.91 -2.02
N THR A 177 -1.26 -2.06 -1.27
CA THR A 177 -0.65 -0.88 -0.64
C THR A 177 -1.51 -0.41 0.54
N ILE A 178 -0.87 0.10 1.60
CA ILE A 178 -1.60 0.79 2.67
C ILE A 178 -1.88 2.25 2.30
N ASP A 179 -1.22 2.78 1.27
CA ASP A 179 -1.27 4.20 0.90
C ASP A 179 -2.47 4.50 0.00
N ASN A 180 -3.15 3.47 -0.51
CA ASN A 180 -4.30 3.55 -1.42
C ASN A 180 -4.07 4.46 -2.66
N ASP A 181 -2.82 4.56 -3.09
CA ASP A 181 -2.35 5.39 -4.20
C ASP A 181 -2.32 4.64 -5.54
N TYR A 182 -3.04 3.53 -5.61
CA TYR A 182 -3.00 2.58 -6.72
C TYR A 182 -4.09 2.86 -7.75
N ARG A 183 -3.74 2.91 -9.04
CA ARG A 183 -4.71 3.09 -10.13
C ARG A 183 -5.34 1.75 -10.54
N GLY A 184 -6.62 1.77 -10.91
CA GLY A 184 -7.36 0.59 -11.39
C GLY A 184 -8.18 -0.16 -10.34
N ILE A 185 -8.18 0.29 -9.08
CA ILE A 185 -9.03 -0.23 -8.00
C ILE A 185 -9.42 0.90 -7.04
N ASP A 186 -10.63 0.88 -6.49
CA ASP A 186 -11.11 1.92 -5.57
C ASP A 186 -10.35 1.90 -4.24
N PHE A 187 -10.22 0.72 -3.63
CA PHE A 187 -9.50 0.53 -2.38
C PHE A 187 -8.54 -0.66 -2.48
N THR A 188 -7.31 -0.47 -2.04
CA THR A 188 -6.33 -1.55 -1.89
C THR A 188 -6.45 -2.21 -0.53
N PHE A 189 -6.18 -3.51 -0.47
CA PHE A 189 -6.22 -4.23 0.81
C PHE A 189 -5.10 -3.73 1.74
N GLY A 190 -5.46 -3.61 3.02
CA GLY A 190 -4.59 -3.13 4.10
C GLY A 190 -4.77 -1.65 4.41
N PHE A 191 -5.38 -0.86 3.50
CA PHE A 191 -5.64 0.56 3.72
C PHE A 191 -6.54 0.80 4.94
N PHE A 192 -7.70 0.13 5.01
CA PHE A 192 -8.67 0.39 6.08
C PHE A 192 -8.15 -0.06 7.44
N THR A 193 -7.43 -1.17 7.52
CA THR A 193 -6.76 -1.61 8.74
C THR A 193 -5.70 -0.60 9.17
N ALA A 194 -4.90 -0.09 8.22
CA ALA A 194 -3.87 0.88 8.54
C ALA A 194 -4.48 2.19 9.06
N VAL A 195 -5.54 2.69 8.41
CA VAL A 195 -6.33 3.83 8.87
C VAL A 195 -6.90 3.59 10.26
N ASP A 196 -7.54 2.45 10.50
CA ASP A 196 -8.19 2.12 11.78
C ASP A 196 -7.17 2.14 12.93
N VAL A 197 -6.04 1.43 12.77
CA VAL A 197 -5.00 1.37 13.80
C VAL A 197 -4.42 2.75 14.09
N MET A 198 -4.01 3.49 13.05
CA MET A 198 -3.40 4.80 13.26
C MET A 198 -4.40 5.83 13.78
N ALA A 199 -5.67 5.77 13.38
CA ALA A 199 -6.72 6.64 13.92
C ALA A 199 -6.90 6.45 15.42
N HIS A 200 -6.84 5.21 15.93
CA HIS A 200 -6.85 4.94 17.37
C HIS A 200 -5.64 5.56 18.07
N GLU A 201 -4.45 5.51 17.46
CA GLU A 201 -3.27 6.20 17.99
C GLU A 201 -3.47 7.72 18.04
N ILE A 202 -4.05 8.33 16.98
CA ILE A 202 -4.39 9.76 17.00
C ILE A 202 -5.39 10.09 18.13
N GLN A 203 -6.38 9.24 18.36
CA GLN A 203 -7.36 9.43 19.44
C GLN A 203 -6.71 9.37 20.82
N ASN A 204 -5.78 8.45 21.03
CA ASN A 204 -4.98 8.38 22.27
C ASN A 204 -4.15 9.66 22.47
N LEU A 205 -3.45 10.11 21.43
CA LEU A 205 -2.68 11.35 21.45
C LEU A 205 -3.57 12.58 21.68
N ARG A 206 -4.78 12.58 21.13
CA ARG A 206 -5.77 13.64 21.35
C ARG A 206 -6.23 13.68 22.81
N ALA A 207 -6.51 12.54 23.42
CA ALA A 207 -6.89 12.46 24.83
C ALA A 207 -5.76 12.97 25.75
N ASP A 208 -4.51 12.62 25.45
CA ASP A 208 -3.36 13.15 26.18
C ASP A 208 -3.17 14.67 25.96
N ALA A 209 -3.32 15.13 24.71
CA ALA A 209 -3.27 16.56 24.38
C ALA A 209 -4.31 17.35 25.20
N MET A 210 -5.52 16.81 25.33
CA MET A 210 -6.59 17.38 26.17
C MET A 210 -6.19 17.49 27.64
N ALA A 211 -5.61 16.43 28.19
CA ALA A 211 -5.21 16.39 29.60
C ALA A 211 -4.04 17.34 29.92
N THR A 212 -3.13 17.53 28.96
CA THR A 212 -1.88 18.27 29.16
C THR A 212 -1.84 19.65 28.51
N SER A 213 -2.89 20.06 27.80
CA SER A 213 -2.95 21.30 27.00
C SER A 213 -1.81 21.40 25.96
N ALA A 214 -1.47 20.27 25.34
CA ALA A 214 -0.39 20.14 24.37
C ALA A 214 -0.89 20.00 22.92
N TYR A 215 0.03 20.07 21.96
CA TYR A 215 -0.21 19.74 20.57
C TYR A 215 0.70 18.60 20.11
N TYR A 216 0.14 17.65 19.37
CA TYR A 216 0.92 16.62 18.68
C TYR A 216 0.95 16.89 17.18
N ILE A 217 2.16 16.87 16.61
CA ILE A 217 2.39 16.92 15.17
C ILE A 217 2.72 15.49 14.74
N VAL A 218 1.75 14.84 14.11
CA VAL A 218 1.82 13.42 13.80
C VAL A 218 2.14 13.24 12.33
N GLU A 219 3.29 12.65 12.05
CA GLU A 219 3.70 12.23 10.72
C GLU A 219 3.18 10.83 10.44
N THR A 220 2.28 10.70 9.46
CA THR A 220 1.76 9.40 9.01
C THR A 220 2.54 8.90 7.81
N MET A 221 2.71 7.58 7.71
CA MET A 221 3.10 6.95 6.46
C MET A 221 2.11 7.29 5.33
N GLY A 222 2.57 7.23 4.09
CA GLY A 222 1.81 7.73 2.94
C GLY A 222 2.73 8.56 2.05
N ARG A 223 3.43 7.86 1.16
CA ARG A 223 4.63 8.43 0.54
C ARG A 223 4.35 9.39 -0.61
N LYS A 224 3.47 9.01 -1.51
CA LYS A 224 3.21 9.80 -2.72
C LYS A 224 1.92 10.60 -2.60
N ALA A 225 0.85 9.96 -2.11
CA ALA A 225 -0.48 10.54 -1.98
C ALA A 225 -0.98 10.57 -0.52
N GLY A 226 -1.93 11.45 -0.24
CA GLY A 226 -2.48 11.76 1.07
C GLY A 226 -3.59 10.84 1.57
N TRP A 227 -4.06 9.84 0.80
CA TRP A 227 -5.22 9.00 1.19
C TRP A 227 -5.14 8.46 2.61
N LEU A 228 -3.98 7.92 2.99
CA LEU A 228 -3.77 7.37 4.32
C LEU A 228 -3.83 8.46 5.40
N SER A 229 -3.12 9.56 5.19
CA SER A 229 -3.09 10.72 6.10
C SER A 229 -4.48 11.33 6.29
N TYR A 230 -5.27 11.47 5.22
CA TYR A 230 -6.64 11.96 5.26
C TYR A 230 -7.57 11.00 6.01
N GLY A 231 -7.50 9.70 5.71
CA GLY A 231 -8.29 8.68 6.40
C GLY A 231 -8.00 8.69 7.91
N VAL A 232 -6.73 8.67 8.28
CA VAL A 232 -6.27 8.73 9.68
C VAL A 232 -6.71 10.00 10.37
N ALA A 233 -6.58 11.16 9.71
CA ALA A 233 -6.97 12.43 10.29
C ALA A 233 -8.49 12.53 10.55
N ILE A 234 -9.30 12.08 9.59
CA ILE A 234 -10.76 12.11 9.69
C ILE A 234 -11.24 11.16 10.80
N ALA A 235 -10.81 9.90 10.76
CA ALA A 235 -11.21 8.89 11.75
C ALA A 235 -10.62 9.17 13.16
N GLY A 236 -9.43 9.77 13.21
CA GLY A 236 -8.73 10.14 14.44
C GLY A 236 -9.16 11.46 15.06
N GLU A 237 -10.11 12.18 14.44
CA GLU A 237 -10.52 13.54 14.83
C GLU A 237 -9.38 14.55 14.92
N ALA A 238 -8.40 14.46 14.00
CA ALA A 238 -7.33 15.43 13.90
C ALA A 238 -7.88 16.84 13.59
N ASN A 239 -7.19 17.87 14.07
CA ASN A 239 -7.64 19.25 13.92
C ASN A 239 -7.18 19.92 12.63
N LEU A 240 -6.22 19.30 11.95
CA LEU A 240 -5.68 19.69 10.64
C LEU A 240 -4.99 18.48 10.02
N VAL A 241 -5.19 18.30 8.72
CA VAL A 241 -4.40 17.38 7.90
C VAL A 241 -3.77 18.12 6.74
N LEU A 242 -2.51 17.81 6.44
CA LEU A 242 -1.81 18.30 5.25
C LEU A 242 -1.06 17.15 4.58
N ALA A 243 -1.24 17.04 3.27
CA ALA A 243 -0.55 16.08 2.42
C ALA A 243 -0.05 16.75 1.13
N THR A 244 0.51 15.96 0.22
CA THR A 244 1.07 16.45 -1.05
C THR A 244 0.02 17.15 -1.92
N GLU A 245 -1.26 16.77 -1.79
CA GLU A 245 -2.38 17.39 -2.49
C GLU A 245 -2.73 18.81 -1.98
N ASP A 246 -2.15 19.24 -0.86
CA ASP A 246 -2.39 20.56 -0.26
C ASP A 246 -1.31 21.59 -0.60
N LEU A 247 -0.32 21.20 -1.41
CA LEU A 247 0.78 22.06 -1.85
C LEU A 247 0.33 23.03 -2.95
N ASP A 248 -0.43 24.04 -2.54
CA ASP A 248 -0.82 25.18 -3.37
C ASP A 248 0.20 26.34 -3.27
N GLU A 249 -0.12 27.46 -3.92
CA GLU A 249 0.72 28.68 -3.94
C GLU A 249 0.93 29.29 -2.54
N THR A 250 0.10 28.94 -1.56
CA THR A 250 0.19 29.47 -0.18
C THR A 250 1.09 28.63 0.72
N LEU A 251 1.36 27.38 0.35
CA LEU A 251 2.21 26.45 1.08
C LEU A 251 3.48 26.08 0.32
N THR A 252 3.73 26.71 -0.83
CA THR A 252 4.91 26.44 -1.64
C THR A 252 5.69 27.71 -1.94
N LEU A 253 7.00 27.53 -2.09
CA LEU A 253 7.93 28.51 -2.62
C LEU A 253 8.55 27.97 -3.91
N GLU A 254 8.99 28.86 -4.79
CA GLU A 254 9.69 28.47 -6.02
C GLU A 254 11.19 28.34 -5.75
N GLU A 255 11.74 27.14 -5.96
CA GLU A 255 13.17 26.87 -5.87
C GLU A 255 13.62 26.12 -7.13
N LYS A 256 14.55 26.72 -7.89
CA LYS A 256 15.11 26.15 -9.13
C LYS A 256 14.03 25.67 -10.13
N GLY A 257 12.95 26.42 -10.26
CA GLY A 257 11.84 26.11 -11.18
C GLY A 257 10.96 24.93 -10.72
N LYS A 258 11.07 24.51 -9.45
CA LYS A 258 10.19 23.53 -8.83
C LYS A 258 9.48 24.16 -7.63
N ARG A 259 8.22 23.78 -7.41
CA ARG A 259 7.51 24.13 -6.18
C ARG A 259 8.06 23.27 -5.06
N LYS A 260 8.43 23.90 -3.95
CA LYS A 260 8.92 23.25 -2.73
C LYS A 260 8.07 23.71 -1.56
N LEU A 261 7.87 22.84 -0.57
CA LEU A 261 7.16 23.14 0.67
C LEU A 261 7.80 24.34 1.36
N ASP A 262 7.00 25.38 1.59
CA ASP A 262 7.39 26.48 2.45
C ASP A 262 7.15 26.09 3.91
N LEU A 263 8.24 25.77 4.62
CA LEU A 263 8.19 25.40 6.02
C LEU A 263 7.72 26.52 6.93
N GLU A 264 7.98 27.79 6.59
CA GLU A 264 7.51 28.92 7.39
C GLU A 264 6.00 29.07 7.21
N ALA A 265 5.49 28.99 5.97
CA ALA A 265 4.05 29.03 5.70
C ALA A 265 3.30 27.85 6.36
N LEU A 266 3.85 26.63 6.29
CA LEU A 266 3.33 25.46 7.00
C LEU A 266 3.26 25.70 8.52
N THR A 267 4.37 26.19 9.08
CA THR A 267 4.46 26.48 10.52
C THR A 267 3.43 27.54 10.92
N ASP A 268 3.31 28.61 10.14
CA ASP A 268 2.35 29.68 10.39
C ASP A 268 0.91 29.20 10.30
N ARG A 269 0.58 28.32 9.35
CA ARG A 269 -0.75 27.69 9.24
C ARG A 269 -1.10 26.87 10.49
N ILE A 270 -0.13 26.13 11.04
CA ILE A 270 -0.33 25.35 12.28
C ILE A 270 -0.45 26.28 13.49
N VAL A 271 0.39 27.31 13.62
CA VAL A 271 0.28 28.27 14.72
C VAL A 271 -1.05 29.04 14.67
N ASP A 272 -1.52 29.40 13.48
CA ASP A 272 -2.82 30.02 13.29
C ASP A 272 -3.98 29.12 13.76
N LEU A 273 -3.91 27.82 13.46
CA LEU A 273 -4.85 26.84 14.00
C LEU A 273 -4.84 26.84 15.54
N ILE A 274 -3.65 26.79 16.15
CA ILE A 274 -3.50 26.81 17.61
C ILE A 274 -4.19 28.06 18.18
N LEU A 275 -3.87 29.25 17.66
CA LEU A 275 -4.42 30.52 18.14
C LEU A 275 -5.94 30.61 17.96
N ARG A 276 -6.48 30.11 16.84
CA ARG A 276 -7.94 30.05 16.61
C ARG A 276 -8.63 29.14 17.61
N ARG A 277 -8.02 28.03 17.97
CA ARG A 277 -8.53 27.09 18.97
C ARG A 277 -8.46 27.67 20.39
N GLU A 278 -7.38 28.35 20.74
CA GLU A 278 -7.26 29.02 22.05
C GLU A 278 -8.32 30.09 22.25
N LYS A 279 -8.66 30.86 21.21
CA LYS A 279 -9.78 31.82 21.24
C LYS A 279 -11.14 31.17 21.55
N LYS A 280 -11.26 29.85 21.34
CA LYS A 280 -12.45 29.04 21.64
C LYS A 280 -12.31 28.26 22.96
N GLY A 281 -11.30 28.56 23.78
CA GLY A 281 -11.01 27.85 25.02
C GLY A 281 -10.44 26.44 24.81
N LYS A 282 -10.04 26.08 23.59
CA LYS A 282 -9.44 24.78 23.26
C LYS A 282 -7.92 24.92 23.18
N HIS A 283 -7.24 24.52 24.25
CA HIS A 283 -5.78 24.66 24.38
C HIS A 283 -4.98 23.43 23.92
N TYR A 284 -5.60 22.51 23.20
CA TYR A 284 -4.96 21.26 22.78
C TYR A 284 -5.26 20.93 21.31
N GLY A 285 -4.51 20.01 20.71
CA GLY A 285 -4.88 19.45 19.42
C GLY A 285 -3.91 18.45 18.82
N THR A 286 -4.31 17.88 17.69
CA THR A 286 -3.50 16.97 16.87
C THR A 286 -3.48 17.48 15.44
N VAL A 287 -2.32 17.46 14.80
CA VAL A 287 -2.11 17.82 13.39
C VAL A 287 -1.50 16.62 12.70
N VAL A 288 -2.07 16.18 11.58
CA VAL A 288 -1.55 15.06 10.79
C VAL A 288 -0.83 15.60 9.54
N LEU A 289 0.38 15.11 9.29
CA LEU A 289 1.19 15.44 8.12
C LEU A 289 1.55 14.14 7.38
N ALA A 290 1.36 14.11 6.06
CA ALA A 290 1.85 12.98 5.25
C ALA A 290 3.38 12.99 5.18
N GLU A 291 4.03 11.83 5.33
CA GLU A 291 5.49 11.70 5.16
C GLU A 291 5.96 12.19 3.77
N GLY A 292 5.11 12.07 2.74
CA GLY A 292 5.39 12.56 1.39
C GLY A 292 5.73 14.04 1.30
N LEU A 293 5.25 14.86 2.25
CA LEU A 293 5.63 16.28 2.35
C LEU A 293 7.14 16.47 2.55
N ALA A 294 7.84 15.48 3.09
CA ALA A 294 9.29 15.53 3.25
C ALA A 294 10.04 15.48 1.90
N GLU A 295 9.49 14.86 0.85
CA GLU A 295 10.12 14.87 -0.49
C GLU A 295 10.06 16.26 -1.14
N GLU A 296 9.09 17.06 -0.70
CA GLU A 296 8.85 18.41 -1.20
C GLU A 296 9.59 19.48 -0.39
N LEU A 297 10.40 19.11 0.60
CA LEU A 297 11.24 20.06 1.32
C LEU A 297 12.24 20.77 0.39
N PRO A 298 12.67 22.01 0.75
CA PRO A 298 13.73 22.71 0.02
C PRO A 298 15.01 21.89 -0.09
N ASP A 299 15.77 22.08 -1.17
CA ASP A 299 16.92 21.21 -1.48
C ASP A 299 17.97 21.20 -0.35
N SER A 300 18.09 22.28 0.41
CA SER A 300 18.99 22.39 1.56
C SER A 300 18.74 21.33 2.65
N PHE A 301 17.50 20.84 2.77
CA PHE A 301 17.13 19.77 3.71
C PHE A 301 17.36 18.37 3.12
N LEU A 302 17.40 18.25 1.79
CA LEU A 302 17.45 16.97 1.07
C LEU A 302 18.87 16.53 0.69
N GLN A 303 19.82 17.49 0.59
CA GLN A 303 21.16 17.27 0.04
C GLN A 303 22.01 16.19 0.73
N ASN A 304 21.73 15.86 2.00
CA ASN A 304 22.52 14.90 2.79
C ASN A 304 21.80 13.58 3.10
N LEU A 305 20.66 13.31 2.43
CA LEU A 305 19.87 12.12 2.74
C LEU A 305 20.31 10.91 1.92
N PRO A 306 20.48 9.74 2.58
CA PRO A 306 20.69 8.50 1.86
C PRO A 306 19.42 8.11 1.10
N ARG A 307 19.61 7.45 -0.04
CA ARG A 307 18.52 6.83 -0.80
C ARG A 307 18.34 5.38 -0.36
N ASP A 308 17.11 4.88 -0.40
CA ASP A 308 16.81 3.48 -0.14
C ASP A 308 17.18 2.60 -1.37
N ASP A 309 16.97 1.28 -1.25
CA ASP A 309 17.28 0.29 -2.28
C ASP A 309 16.52 0.50 -3.61
N HIS A 310 15.46 1.31 -3.63
CA HIS A 310 14.68 1.67 -4.81
C HIS A 310 15.14 2.99 -5.46
N GLY A 311 16.18 3.63 -4.91
CA GLY A 311 16.68 4.92 -5.39
C GLY A 311 15.84 6.11 -4.94
N HIS A 312 14.94 5.87 -4.00
CA HIS A 312 14.03 6.81 -3.39
C HIS A 312 14.68 7.48 -2.16
N ILE A 313 14.32 8.73 -1.83
CA ILE A 313 14.86 9.38 -0.62
C ILE A 313 14.39 8.58 0.60
N SER A 314 15.31 8.25 1.53
CA SER A 314 14.94 7.58 2.77
C SER A 314 14.22 8.56 3.70
N LEU A 315 12.91 8.74 3.48
CA LEU A 315 12.08 9.68 4.23
C LEU A 315 12.09 9.39 5.73
N GLY A 316 12.15 8.13 6.15
CA GLY A 316 12.23 7.75 7.57
C GLY A 316 13.48 8.23 8.34
N ARG A 317 14.38 8.99 7.70
CA ARG A 317 15.48 9.70 8.38
C ARG A 317 15.24 11.20 8.55
N ILE A 318 14.30 11.80 7.81
CA ILE A 318 13.75 13.11 8.15
C ILE A 318 12.55 12.84 9.04
N ASP A 319 12.67 13.16 10.31
CA ASP A 319 11.53 13.22 11.22
C ASP A 319 10.83 14.57 10.98
N LEU A 320 9.92 14.60 9.99
CA LEU A 320 9.16 15.79 9.61
C LEU A 320 8.29 16.24 10.78
N GLY A 321 7.68 15.28 11.50
CA GLY A 321 6.91 15.54 12.70
C GLY A 321 7.70 16.34 13.74
N LYS A 322 8.92 15.88 14.06
CA LYS A 322 9.81 16.58 15.01
C LYS A 322 10.24 17.94 14.49
N LEU A 323 10.72 18.02 13.24
CA LEU A 323 11.15 19.28 12.61
C LEU A 323 10.06 20.34 12.68
N VAL A 324 8.82 19.99 12.31
CA VAL A 324 7.69 20.90 12.33
C VAL A 324 7.28 21.25 13.77
N SER A 325 7.29 20.29 14.69
CA SER A 325 6.93 20.55 16.10
C SER A 325 7.84 21.58 16.78
N GLU A 326 9.15 21.50 16.55
CA GLU A 326 10.14 22.44 17.10
C GLU A 326 9.93 23.85 16.52
N ARG A 327 9.67 23.93 15.22
CA ARG A 327 9.36 25.20 14.53
C ARG A 327 8.06 25.81 15.02
N VAL A 328 7.01 25.01 15.20
CA VAL A 328 5.72 25.45 15.74
C VAL A 328 5.87 26.01 17.15
N ALA A 329 6.61 25.33 18.04
CA ALA A 329 6.84 25.80 19.39
C ALA A 329 7.55 27.16 19.42
N ARG A 330 8.63 27.30 18.63
CA ARG A 330 9.39 28.55 18.50
C ARG A 330 8.53 29.67 17.93
N ARG A 331 7.87 29.42 16.80
CA ARG A 331 7.04 30.41 16.08
C ARG A 331 5.86 30.89 16.92
N TYR A 332 5.28 30.00 17.72
CA TYR A 332 4.22 30.36 18.67
C TYR A 332 4.76 31.29 19.78
N GLU A 333 5.94 31.01 20.34
CA GLU A 333 6.58 31.87 21.35
C GLU A 333 6.91 33.26 20.78
N GLU A 334 7.48 33.33 19.58
CA GLU A 334 7.73 34.59 18.87
C GLU A 334 6.46 35.43 18.68
N ARG A 335 5.34 34.79 18.31
CA ARG A 335 4.08 35.49 18.00
C ARG A 335 3.27 35.89 19.24
N THR A 336 3.49 35.25 20.38
CA THR A 336 2.62 35.41 21.56
C THR A 336 3.33 35.76 22.87
N GLY A 337 4.64 35.61 22.94
CA GLY A 337 5.42 35.69 24.18
C GLY A 337 5.14 34.55 25.18
N ARG A 338 4.36 33.52 24.79
CA ARG A 338 4.00 32.37 25.63
C ARG A 338 4.58 31.09 25.04
N LYS A 339 4.90 30.11 25.90
CA LYS A 339 5.33 28.79 25.44
C LYS A 339 4.14 27.87 25.17
N LYS A 340 4.25 27.06 24.12
CA LYS A 340 3.31 25.96 23.83
C LYS A 340 4.07 24.66 23.69
N LYS A 341 3.61 23.61 24.38
CA LYS A 341 4.14 22.26 24.20
C LYS A 341 3.63 21.71 22.86
N ALA A 342 4.54 21.50 21.93
CA ALA A 342 4.32 20.78 20.68
C ALA A 342 5.28 19.57 20.64
N THR A 343 4.82 18.42 20.18
CA THR A 343 5.62 17.18 20.12
C THR A 343 5.40 16.47 18.81
N GLY A 344 6.50 16.17 18.10
CA GLY A 344 6.51 15.38 16.87
C GLY A 344 6.46 13.88 17.15
N ILE A 345 5.61 13.14 16.44
CA ILE A 345 5.48 11.68 16.54
C ILE A 345 5.30 11.11 15.14
N GLN A 346 5.98 10.00 14.83
CA GLN A 346 5.74 9.24 13.61
C GLN A 346 4.85 8.02 13.92
N VAL A 347 3.85 7.77 13.06
CA VAL A 347 2.96 6.61 13.14
C VAL A 347 2.93 5.88 11.80
N GLY A 348 3.03 4.54 11.84
CA GLY A 348 2.77 3.72 10.66
C GLY A 348 3.34 2.31 10.64
N TYR A 349 4.52 2.03 11.21
CA TYR A 349 5.08 0.67 11.17
C TYR A 349 4.20 -0.34 11.92
N GLU A 350 3.62 0.09 13.04
CA GLU A 350 2.67 -0.64 13.88
C GLU A 350 1.38 -1.01 13.15
N SER A 351 1.03 -0.31 12.06
CA SER A 351 -0.18 -0.55 11.30
C SER A 351 0.00 -1.60 10.20
N ARG A 352 1.23 -1.77 9.67
CA ARG A 352 1.52 -2.60 8.48
C ARG A 352 1.31 -4.11 8.65
N CYS A 353 1.32 -4.60 9.88
CA CYS A 353 1.12 -6.01 10.23
C CYS A 353 0.11 -6.19 11.38
N ALA A 354 -0.77 -5.20 11.59
CA ALA A 354 -1.82 -5.25 12.60
C ALA A 354 -2.87 -6.35 12.30
N PRO A 355 -3.72 -6.74 13.27
CA PRO A 355 -4.90 -7.56 12.97
C PRO A 355 -5.71 -6.93 11.83
N PRO A 356 -6.07 -7.69 10.80
CA PRO A 356 -6.78 -7.12 9.67
C PRO A 356 -8.22 -6.75 10.05
N HIS A 357 -8.65 -5.56 9.64
CA HIS A 357 -10.04 -5.11 9.70
C HIS A 357 -10.91 -5.98 8.78
N ALA A 358 -12.18 -6.18 9.15
CA ALA A 358 -13.10 -7.07 8.43
C ALA A 358 -13.22 -6.74 6.94
N PHE A 359 -13.21 -5.45 6.58
CA PHE A 359 -13.26 -5.02 5.19
C PHE A 359 -12.03 -5.47 4.38
N ASP A 360 -10.82 -5.31 4.92
CA ASP A 360 -9.60 -5.75 4.24
C ASP A 360 -9.53 -7.27 4.13
N VAL A 361 -10.10 -7.99 5.09
CA VAL A 361 -10.27 -9.44 5.01
C VAL A 361 -11.19 -9.84 3.86
N MET A 362 -12.34 -9.18 3.73
CA MET A 362 -13.30 -9.42 2.64
C MET A 362 -12.69 -9.08 1.28
N LEU A 363 -12.14 -7.87 1.14
CA LEU A 363 -11.48 -7.39 -0.07
C LEU A 363 -10.30 -8.30 -0.46
N GLY A 364 -9.41 -8.60 0.48
CA GLY A 364 -8.26 -9.46 0.23
C GLY A 364 -8.66 -10.88 -0.19
N SER A 365 -9.69 -11.44 0.44
CA SER A 365 -10.22 -12.75 0.04
C SER A 365 -10.80 -12.72 -1.39
N GLN A 366 -11.55 -11.67 -1.73
CA GLN A 366 -12.13 -11.49 -3.06
C GLN A 366 -11.04 -11.36 -4.13
N LEU A 367 -10.00 -10.57 -3.87
CA LEU A 367 -8.86 -10.42 -4.79
C LEU A 367 -8.09 -11.74 -4.95
N GLY A 368 -7.89 -12.50 -3.87
CA GLY A 368 -7.25 -13.81 -3.91
C GLY A 368 -8.00 -14.80 -4.79
N ILE A 369 -9.32 -14.95 -4.58
CA ILE A 369 -10.19 -15.77 -5.44
C ILE A 369 -10.19 -15.21 -6.87
N GLY A 370 -10.22 -13.89 -7.02
CA GLY A 370 -10.17 -13.22 -8.31
C GLY A 370 -8.93 -13.56 -9.13
N GLY A 371 -7.79 -13.81 -8.49
CA GLY A 371 -6.58 -14.32 -9.15
C GLY A 371 -6.77 -15.71 -9.77
N PHE A 372 -7.44 -16.62 -9.05
CA PHE A 372 -7.83 -17.93 -9.61
C PHE A 372 -8.81 -17.76 -10.77
N ARG A 373 -9.87 -16.97 -10.59
CA ARG A 373 -10.87 -16.76 -11.63
C ARG A 373 -10.27 -16.13 -12.89
N ALA A 374 -9.35 -15.17 -12.74
CA ALA A 374 -8.63 -14.57 -13.86
C ALA A 374 -7.83 -15.61 -14.64
N LEU A 375 -6.98 -16.38 -13.96
CA LEU A 375 -6.04 -17.30 -14.61
C LEU A 375 -6.69 -18.57 -15.15
N VAL A 376 -7.66 -19.11 -14.41
CA VAL A 376 -8.27 -20.42 -14.67
C VAL A 376 -9.60 -20.26 -15.37
N GLU A 377 -10.59 -19.56 -14.78
CA GLU A 377 -11.93 -19.47 -15.36
C GLU A 377 -11.93 -18.63 -16.64
N GLU A 378 -11.26 -17.47 -16.61
CA GLU A 378 -11.24 -16.51 -17.70
C GLU A 378 -10.05 -16.67 -18.66
N GLY A 379 -8.99 -17.37 -18.22
CA GLY A 379 -7.79 -17.62 -19.05
C GLY A 379 -6.96 -16.37 -19.36
N LEU A 380 -6.98 -15.38 -18.48
CA LEU A 380 -6.33 -14.07 -18.65
C LEU A 380 -4.81 -14.13 -18.41
N ASP A 381 -4.10 -13.20 -19.04
CA ASP A 381 -2.66 -12.97 -18.91
C ASP A 381 -2.39 -11.47 -19.05
N GLY A 382 -1.53 -10.90 -18.19
CA GLY A 382 -1.20 -9.47 -18.19
C GLY A 382 -2.30 -8.56 -17.62
N HIS A 383 -2.95 -8.98 -16.54
CA HIS A 383 -4.08 -8.25 -15.93
C HIS A 383 -3.91 -8.02 -14.42
N LEU A 384 -4.37 -6.87 -13.94
CA LEU A 384 -4.65 -6.58 -12.54
C LEU A 384 -6.04 -7.13 -12.17
N VAL A 385 -6.16 -7.79 -11.03
CA VAL A 385 -7.46 -8.11 -10.44
C VAL A 385 -7.95 -6.92 -9.62
N SER A 386 -9.15 -6.45 -9.92
CA SER A 386 -9.79 -5.32 -9.26
C SER A 386 -11.20 -5.69 -8.80
N VAL A 387 -11.78 -4.84 -7.95
CA VAL A 387 -13.18 -4.96 -7.52
C VAL A 387 -13.89 -3.61 -7.56
N SER A 388 -15.20 -3.63 -7.80
CA SER A 388 -16.06 -2.46 -7.66
C SER A 388 -17.45 -2.85 -7.15
N GLY A 389 -18.27 -1.87 -6.74
CA GLY A 389 -19.66 -2.11 -6.34
C GLY A 389 -19.80 -3.13 -5.20
N GLN A 390 -20.46 -4.27 -5.46
CA GLN A 390 -20.68 -5.34 -4.49
C GLN A 390 -19.45 -6.25 -4.27
N LEU A 391 -18.24 -5.70 -4.45
CA LEU A 391 -16.99 -6.44 -4.62
C LEU A 391 -17.00 -7.32 -5.88
N ASP A 392 -17.71 -6.88 -6.92
CA ASP A 392 -17.71 -7.53 -8.23
C ASP A 392 -16.32 -7.50 -8.83
N LEU A 393 -15.86 -8.64 -9.35
CA LEU A 393 -14.53 -8.77 -9.93
C LEU A 393 -14.47 -8.13 -11.32
N HIS A 394 -13.43 -7.35 -11.53
CA HIS A 394 -13.05 -6.80 -12.82
C HIS A 394 -11.56 -7.03 -13.06
N TYR A 395 -11.16 -7.08 -14.33
CA TYR A 395 -9.78 -7.36 -14.72
C TYR A 395 -9.28 -6.24 -15.60
N VAL A 396 -8.27 -5.50 -15.13
CA VAL A 396 -7.73 -4.33 -15.83
C VAL A 396 -6.43 -4.73 -16.53
N PRO A 397 -6.32 -4.63 -17.86
CA PRO A 397 -5.08 -4.93 -18.57
C PRO A 397 -3.91 -4.07 -18.08
N PHE A 398 -2.70 -4.64 -18.03
CA PHE A 398 -1.49 -3.87 -17.64
C PHE A 398 -1.24 -2.66 -18.54
N SER A 399 -1.63 -2.73 -19.81
CA SER A 399 -1.52 -1.62 -20.78
C SER A 399 -2.34 -0.38 -20.42
N GLU A 400 -3.36 -0.52 -19.55
CA GLU A 400 -4.15 0.63 -19.07
C GLU A 400 -3.56 1.25 -17.78
N LEU A 401 -2.67 0.52 -17.11
CA LEU A 401 -2.10 0.89 -15.81
C LEU A 401 -0.65 1.40 -15.90
N ILE A 402 0.04 1.05 -16.98
CA ILE A 402 1.46 1.29 -17.17
C ILE A 402 1.66 2.09 -18.44
N ASP A 403 2.38 3.19 -18.30
CA ASP A 403 2.76 4.03 -19.43
C ASP A 403 3.73 3.25 -20.35
N PRO A 404 3.43 3.14 -21.66
CA PRO A 404 4.20 2.31 -22.59
C PRO A 404 5.59 2.88 -22.92
N GLU A 405 5.84 4.17 -22.69
CA GLU A 405 7.12 4.81 -23.00
C GLU A 405 8.07 4.77 -21.81
N THR A 406 7.54 5.04 -20.62
CA THR A 406 8.31 5.16 -19.37
C THR A 406 8.31 3.86 -18.57
N LEU A 407 7.41 2.93 -18.86
CA LEU A 407 7.18 1.68 -18.12
C LEU A 407 6.92 1.92 -16.62
N ARG A 408 6.25 3.03 -16.30
CA ARG A 408 5.91 3.40 -14.92
C ARG A 408 4.41 3.34 -14.72
N THR A 409 4.01 3.00 -13.51
CA THR A 409 2.62 3.15 -13.06
C THR A 409 2.33 4.61 -12.74
N GLU A 410 1.08 5.01 -12.93
CA GLU A 410 0.58 6.29 -12.45
C GLU A 410 0.12 6.19 -10.99
N VAL A 411 0.50 7.19 -10.20
CA VAL A 411 0.08 7.36 -8.82
C VAL A 411 -1.31 7.96 -8.80
N ARG A 412 -2.22 7.39 -8.01
CA ARG A 412 -3.54 7.96 -7.77
C ARG A 412 -3.50 8.91 -6.57
N PHE A 413 -3.50 10.21 -6.84
CA PHE A 413 -3.64 11.24 -5.81
C PHE A 413 -5.11 11.47 -5.44
N ILE A 414 -5.34 12.10 -4.28
CA ILE A 414 -6.64 12.71 -4.01
C ILE A 414 -6.80 13.91 -4.98
N GLU A 415 -7.93 14.03 -5.66
CA GLU A 415 -8.18 15.20 -6.49
C GLU A 415 -8.43 16.43 -5.59
N PRO A 416 -7.63 17.52 -5.69
CA PRO A 416 -7.88 18.74 -4.93
C PRO A 416 -9.27 19.30 -5.24
N GLY A 417 -10.05 19.58 -4.19
CA GLY A 417 -11.43 20.05 -4.33
C GLY A 417 -12.49 18.95 -4.51
N SER A 418 -12.11 17.68 -4.60
CA SER A 418 -13.05 16.55 -4.52
C SER A 418 -13.85 16.57 -3.22
N ASP A 419 -14.97 15.84 -3.17
CA ASP A 419 -15.78 15.76 -1.95
C ASP A 419 -15.01 15.18 -0.76
N PHE A 420 -14.15 14.18 -1.00
CA PHE A 420 -13.30 13.62 0.05
C PHE A 420 -12.25 14.62 0.54
N HIS A 421 -11.60 15.37 -0.36
CA HIS A 421 -10.67 16.44 0.01
C HIS A 421 -11.37 17.54 0.82
N ARG A 422 -12.55 17.99 0.37
CA ARG A 422 -13.36 19.01 1.05
C ARG A 422 -13.93 18.54 2.38
N LEU A 423 -14.20 17.25 2.55
CA LEU A 423 -14.66 16.67 3.81
C LEU A 423 -13.67 16.95 4.94
N ALA A 424 -12.38 16.69 4.74
CA ALA A 424 -11.35 17.00 5.73
C ALA A 424 -11.37 18.49 6.10
N ARG A 425 -11.42 19.38 5.10
CA ARG A 425 -11.52 20.84 5.29
C ARG A 425 -12.81 21.28 5.98
N PHE A 426 -13.86 20.46 5.91
CA PHE A 426 -15.11 20.69 6.63
C PHE A 426 -15.03 20.33 8.11
N LEU A 427 -14.34 19.25 8.42
CA LEU A 427 -14.17 18.75 9.79
C LEU A 427 -13.08 19.50 10.58
N GLU A 428 -12.21 20.25 9.90
CA GLU A 428 -11.21 21.11 10.52
C GLU A 428 -11.80 22.23 11.38
N THR A 429 -10.99 22.75 12.32
CA THR A 429 -11.43 23.92 13.10
C THR A 429 -11.48 25.16 12.21
N ARG A 430 -12.68 25.70 11.97
CA ARG A 430 -12.88 26.90 11.15
C ARG A 430 -12.88 28.14 12.01
N ALA A 431 -12.60 29.30 11.42
CA ALA A 431 -12.73 30.58 12.11
C ALA A 431 -14.18 30.87 12.56
N THR A 432 -15.17 30.31 11.85
CA THR A 432 -16.60 30.57 12.03
C THR A 432 -17.31 29.63 13.01
N ASP A 433 -16.71 28.51 13.46
CA ASP A 433 -17.44 27.63 14.39
C ASP A 433 -17.69 28.34 15.72
N ARG A 434 -18.96 28.36 16.14
CA ARG A 434 -19.37 28.92 17.44
C ARG A 434 -18.85 28.04 18.57
N VAL A 435 -18.55 28.63 19.71
CA VAL A 435 -18.37 27.87 20.96
C VAL A 435 -19.73 27.27 21.29
N SER A 436 -19.84 25.94 21.25
CA SER A 436 -21.11 25.27 21.58
C SER A 436 -21.41 25.46 23.05
N GLU A 437 -22.54 26.10 23.37
CA GLU A 437 -23.12 26.13 24.74
C GLU A 437 -23.76 24.80 25.12
N TRP A 438 -23.89 23.88 24.16
CA TRP A 438 -24.56 22.60 24.32
C TRP A 438 -23.55 21.43 24.34
N SER A 439 -23.78 20.48 25.25
CA SER A 439 -23.05 19.21 25.35
C SER A 439 -24.05 18.05 25.15
N PRO A 440 -23.75 17.05 24.28
CA PRO A 440 -24.65 15.93 24.06
C PRO A 440 -24.83 15.05 25.31
N GLY A 441 -26.06 14.68 25.63
CA GLY A 441 -26.35 13.43 26.35
C GLY A 441 -26.47 13.47 27.88
N ARG A 442 -26.48 14.64 28.54
CA ARG A 442 -26.95 14.66 29.94
C ARG A 442 -28.47 14.44 29.96
N ARG A 443 -28.92 13.22 30.24
CA ARG A 443 -30.27 13.02 30.79
C ARG A 443 -30.35 13.87 32.06
N PRO A 444 -31.33 14.78 32.20
CA PRO A 444 -31.59 15.42 33.47
C PRO A 444 -31.89 14.32 34.49
N GLU A 445 -31.13 14.27 35.59
CA GLU A 445 -31.57 13.53 36.76
C GLU A 445 -32.84 14.24 37.26
N GLY A 446 -33.96 13.52 37.19
CA GLY A 446 -35.24 13.93 37.78
C GLY A 446 -35.35 13.45 39.21
#